data_AF-A0A3Q7GD15-F1
#
_entry.id   AF-A0A3Q7GD15-F1
#
_cell.length_a   1.000
_cell.length_b   1.000
_cell.length_c   1.000
_cell.angle_alpha   90.00
_cell.angle_beta   90.00
_cell.angle_gamma   90.00
#
_symmetry.space_group_name_H-M   'P 1'
#
loop_
_entity.id
_entity.type
_entity.pdbx_description
1 polymer ?
#
loop_
_entity_poly.entity_id
_entity_poly.type
_entity_poly.pdbx_seq_one_letter_code
_entity_poly.pdbx_strand_id
1 'polypeptide(L)'
;MELWILYDMDNNDYLNYLCSLGYSNEKVRNATTYFLGTNNSTTRGIICPSKVPSRLDLNLPSIAIPNLKNSITIRRTVTNVGDVNSIYKLVVKSPRNSVIKLSPDVLKFDCNTRKLSFEVKHYVRIPIAVRK
;
A
#
# COMPACT_ATOMS: atom_id res chain seq x y z
N MET A 1 -21.66 9.76 7.81
CA MET A 1 -20.69 8.66 7.80
C MET A 1 -19.40 9.25 8.33
N GLU A 2 -19.06 8.99 9.58
CA GLU A 2 -17.81 9.49 10.17
C GLU A 2 -16.71 8.46 9.90
N LEU A 3 -15.61 8.91 9.31
CA LEU A 3 -14.41 8.12 9.10
C LEU A 3 -13.46 8.48 10.24
N TRP A 4 -13.07 7.50 11.07
CA TRP A 4 -12.11 7.72 12.16
C TRP A 4 -10.65 7.41 11.75
N ILE A 5 -10.49 6.63 10.68
CA ILE A 5 -9.19 6.22 10.13
C ILE A 5 -9.18 6.48 8.62
N LEU A 6 -8.11 7.10 8.14
CA LEU A 6 -7.90 7.47 6.74
C LEU A 6 -6.63 6.82 6.19
N TYR A 7 -6.69 6.35 4.94
CA TYR A 7 -5.54 5.87 4.18
C TYR A 7 -5.07 6.99 3.26
N ASP A 8 -4.18 7.85 3.75
CA ASP A 8 -3.65 8.97 2.97
C ASP A 8 -2.72 8.48 1.87
N MET A 9 -2.78 9.15 0.73
CA MET A 9 -1.84 9.01 -0.39
C MET A 9 -1.55 10.40 -0.96
N ASP A 10 -0.34 10.59 -1.47
CA ASP A 10 0.02 11.79 -2.19
C ASP A 10 0.27 11.51 -3.69
N ASN A 11 0.66 12.54 -4.43
CA ASN A 11 0.97 12.40 -5.85
C ASN A 11 2.07 11.37 -6.07
N ASN A 12 3.13 11.34 -5.25
CA ASN A 12 4.26 10.44 -5.40
C ASN A 12 3.84 8.97 -5.27
N ASP A 13 2.88 8.66 -4.40
CA ASP A 13 2.32 7.31 -4.28
C ASP A 13 1.70 6.85 -5.61
N TYR A 14 0.91 7.72 -6.25
CA TYR A 14 0.35 7.46 -7.58
C TYR A 14 1.43 7.37 -8.67
N LEU A 15 2.46 8.23 -8.62
CA LEU A 15 3.57 8.18 -9.58
C LEU A 15 4.35 6.86 -9.47
N ASN A 16 4.66 6.44 -8.25
CA ASN A 16 5.31 5.16 -7.97
C ASN A 16 4.46 3.98 -8.43
N TYR A 17 3.14 4.05 -8.22
CA TYR A 17 2.21 3.06 -8.75
C TYR A 17 2.26 2.98 -10.28
N LEU A 18 2.22 4.11 -10.99
CA LEU A 18 2.31 4.11 -12.46
C LEU A 18 3.63 3.48 -12.95
N CYS A 19 4.74 3.79 -12.28
CA CYS A 19 6.04 3.19 -12.58
C CYS A 19 6.06 1.68 -12.33
N SER A 20 5.35 1.20 -11.31
CA SER A 20 5.26 -0.22 -10.96
C SER A 20 4.46 -1.08 -11.94
N LEU A 21 3.74 -0.47 -12.90
CA LEU A 21 2.97 -1.17 -13.92
C LEU A 21 3.83 -1.76 -15.05
N GLY A 22 5.13 -1.41 -15.11
CA GLY A 22 6.06 -1.94 -16.10
C GLY A 22 6.04 -1.24 -17.46
N TYR A 23 5.46 -0.05 -17.54
CA TYR A 23 5.57 0.81 -18.72
C TYR A 23 6.98 1.35 -18.90
N SER A 24 7.40 1.63 -20.14
CA SER A 24 8.68 2.30 -20.38
C SER A 24 8.65 3.72 -19.83
N ASN A 25 9.81 4.23 -19.42
CA ASN A 25 9.94 5.60 -18.94
C ASN A 25 9.38 6.61 -19.95
N GLU A 26 9.55 6.39 -21.25
CA GLU A 26 8.98 7.23 -22.30
C GLU A 26 7.43 7.25 -22.26
N LYS A 27 6.78 6.10 -22.10
CA LYS A 27 5.31 6.02 -22.01
C LYS A 27 4.79 6.69 -20.75
N VAL A 28 5.43 6.44 -19.61
CA VAL A 28 5.07 7.10 -18.33
C VAL A 28 5.25 8.61 -18.45
N ARG A 29 6.40 9.04 -19.00
CA ARG A 29 6.72 10.43 -19.26
C ARG A 29 5.65 11.10 -20.13
N ASN A 30 5.33 10.51 -21.28
CA ASN A 30 4.33 11.02 -22.22
C ASN A 30 2.93 11.10 -21.61
N ALA A 31 2.51 10.09 -20.84
CA ALA A 31 1.20 10.09 -20.18
C ALA A 31 1.08 11.14 -19.06
N THR A 32 2.21 11.59 -18.52
CA THR A 32 2.25 12.44 -17.33
C THR A 32 2.68 13.88 -17.61
N THR A 33 2.98 14.20 -18.88
CA THR A 33 3.42 15.54 -19.30
C THR A 33 2.43 16.64 -18.96
N TYR A 34 1.13 16.35 -18.95
CA TYR A 34 0.08 17.34 -18.72
C TYR A 34 -0.12 17.68 -17.23
N PHE A 35 0.21 16.74 -16.32
CA PHE A 35 -0.08 16.89 -14.90
C PHE A 35 0.88 17.83 -14.15
N LEU A 36 2.03 18.16 -14.73
CA LEU A 36 3.09 18.91 -14.02
C LEU A 36 3.02 20.43 -14.17
N GLY A 37 2.09 20.99 -14.96
CA GLY A 37 1.69 22.40 -14.91
C GLY A 37 2.77 23.49 -15.07
N THR A 38 4.02 23.15 -15.41
CA THR A 38 5.12 24.11 -15.52
C THR A 38 5.36 24.49 -16.98
N ASN A 39 5.06 25.74 -17.33
CA ASN A 39 5.21 26.28 -18.68
C ASN A 39 6.68 26.49 -19.11
N ASN A 40 7.66 26.22 -18.24
CA ASN A 40 9.08 26.41 -18.51
C ASN A 40 9.88 25.22 -17.99
N SER A 41 10.30 24.32 -18.89
CA SER A 41 11.57 23.56 -18.88
C SER A 41 11.46 22.22 -19.61
N THR A 42 12.56 21.76 -20.18
CA THR A 42 12.75 20.66 -21.13
C THR A 42 12.55 19.24 -20.57
N THR A 43 12.00 19.11 -19.36
CA THR A 43 11.78 17.85 -18.61
C THR A 43 10.29 17.54 -18.46
N ARG A 44 9.57 17.43 -19.58
CA ARG A 44 8.15 17.06 -19.58
C ARG A 44 7.96 15.63 -19.06
N GLY A 45 7.19 15.41 -17.99
CA GLY A 45 6.73 14.08 -17.54
C GLY A 45 7.59 13.41 -16.46
N ILE A 46 7.02 12.40 -15.81
CA ILE A 46 7.64 11.69 -14.68
C ILE A 46 8.76 10.77 -15.18
N ILE A 47 9.88 10.79 -14.47
CA ILE A 47 10.95 9.80 -14.59
C ILE A 47 10.82 8.83 -13.43
N CYS A 48 10.65 7.55 -13.73
CA CYS A 48 10.56 6.52 -12.70
C CYS A 48 11.87 6.37 -11.93
N PRO A 49 11.81 6.10 -10.61
CA PRO A 49 13.01 5.88 -9.82
C PRO A 49 13.73 4.62 -10.30
N SER A 50 15.06 4.60 -10.16
CA SER A 50 15.89 3.44 -10.54
C SER A 50 15.47 2.16 -9.83
N LYS A 51 14.97 2.29 -8.59
CA LYS A 51 14.31 1.22 -7.85
C LYS A 51 12.81 1.51 -7.77
N VAL A 52 12.05 0.84 -8.62
CA VAL A 52 10.60 0.98 -8.68
C VAL A 52 9.96 0.29 -7.46
N PRO A 53 9.13 0.99 -6.66
CA PRO A 53 8.39 0.39 -5.56
C PRO A 53 7.41 -0.69 -6.02
N SER A 54 6.94 -1.54 -5.10
CA SER A 54 5.92 -2.52 -5.44
C SER A 54 4.59 -1.82 -5.71
N ARG A 55 3.83 -2.28 -6.70
CA ARG A 55 2.45 -1.81 -6.95
C ARG A 55 1.52 -1.99 -5.75
N LEU A 56 1.89 -2.88 -4.82
CA LEU A 56 1.13 -3.17 -3.61
C LEU A 56 1.44 -2.18 -2.47
N ASP A 57 2.47 -1.35 -2.62
CA ASP A 57 2.85 -0.32 -1.66
C ASP A 57 1.90 0.88 -1.70
N LEU A 58 1.07 0.99 -2.76
CA LEU A 58 0.00 1.98 -2.84
C LEU A 58 -0.93 1.83 -1.62
N ASN A 59 -1.10 2.91 -0.86
CA ASN A 59 -1.77 2.90 0.42
C ASN A 59 -3.31 2.93 0.29
N LEU A 60 -3.88 1.94 -0.38
CA LEU A 60 -5.32 1.80 -0.54
C LEU A 60 -5.97 1.08 0.66
N PRO A 61 -7.25 1.38 0.96
CA PRO A 61 -8.03 0.70 2.00
C PRO A 61 -8.40 -0.75 1.61
N SER A 62 -7.91 -1.24 0.47
CA SER A 62 -8.08 -2.61 0.02
C SER A 62 -6.75 -3.21 -0.43
N ILE A 63 -6.67 -4.54 -0.37
CA ILE A 63 -5.50 -5.31 -0.79
C ILE A 63 -5.97 -6.37 -1.78
N ALA A 64 -5.47 -6.30 -3.00
CA ALA A 64 -5.69 -7.29 -4.04
C ALA A 64 -4.36 -7.90 -4.47
N ILE A 65 -4.16 -9.20 -4.19
CA ILE A 65 -2.94 -9.92 -4.53
C ILE A 65 -3.28 -10.96 -5.61
N PRO A 66 -2.98 -10.69 -6.89
CA PRO A 66 -3.18 -11.69 -7.94
C PRO A 66 -2.15 -12.80 -7.80
N ASN A 67 -2.58 -14.05 -7.92
CA ASN A 67 -1.71 -15.24 -8.00
C ASN A 67 -0.68 -15.34 -6.86
N LEU A 68 -1.12 -15.24 -5.60
CA LEU A 68 -0.24 -15.45 -4.44
C LEU A 68 0.33 -16.87 -4.46
N LYS A 69 1.63 -17.02 -4.77
CA LYS A 69 2.32 -18.33 -4.78
C LYS A 69 3.00 -18.68 -3.46
N ASN A 70 3.61 -17.69 -2.81
CA ASN A 70 4.41 -17.88 -1.59
C ASN A 70 3.84 -17.04 -0.45
N SER A 71 4.66 -16.18 0.13
CA SER A 71 4.29 -15.16 1.09
C SER A 71 4.53 -13.77 0.51
N ILE A 72 3.70 -12.82 0.91
CA ILE A 72 3.91 -11.41 0.64
C ILE A 72 3.65 -10.61 1.91
N THR A 73 4.44 -9.55 2.09
CA THR A 73 4.23 -8.57 3.15
C THR A 73 3.90 -7.24 2.50
N ILE A 74 2.81 -6.63 2.96
CA ILE A 74 2.30 -5.37 2.43
C ILE A 74 2.21 -4.38 3.59
N ARG A 75 2.75 -3.19 3.42
CA ARG A 75 2.66 -2.13 4.43
C ARG A 75 1.49 -1.22 4.14
N ARG A 76 0.74 -0.83 5.17
CA ARG A 76 -0.29 0.20 5.13
C ARG A 76 0.01 1.25 6.17
N THR A 77 -0.31 2.49 5.85
CA THR A 77 -0.22 3.61 6.78
C THR A 77 -1.60 4.20 6.94
N VAL A 78 -1.99 4.40 8.18
CA VAL A 78 -3.28 4.99 8.52
C VAL A 78 -3.07 6.26 9.30
N THR A 79 -3.88 7.26 8.99
CA THR A 79 -3.97 8.53 9.69
C THR A 79 -5.21 8.50 10.57
N ASN A 80 -5.04 8.74 11.87
CA ASN A 80 -6.15 8.96 12.78
C ASN A 80 -6.72 10.37 12.53
N VAL A 81 -7.99 10.41 12.17
CA VAL A 81 -8.76 11.65 11.95
C VAL A 81 -9.90 11.80 12.96
N GLY A 82 -10.02 10.85 13.89
CA GLY A 82 -10.90 10.92 15.06
C GLY A 82 -10.18 11.43 16.31
N ASP A 83 -10.58 10.89 17.47
CA ASP A 83 -10.08 11.34 18.77
C ASP A 83 -8.59 11.08 18.96
N VAL A 84 -7.91 12.07 19.55
CA VAL A 84 -6.45 12.12 19.69
C VAL A 84 -5.88 10.92 20.45
N ASN A 85 -6.57 10.38 21.45
CA ASN A 85 -6.11 9.26 22.28
C ASN A 85 -6.91 7.99 21.98
N SER A 86 -6.72 7.42 20.79
CA SER A 86 -7.51 6.29 20.31
C SER A 86 -6.65 5.05 20.12
N ILE A 87 -7.18 3.90 20.54
CA ILE A 87 -6.54 2.59 20.37
C ILE A 87 -7.41 1.72 19.46
N TYR A 88 -6.84 1.28 18.35
CA TYR A 88 -7.51 0.42 17.38
C TYR A 88 -6.87 -0.96 17.38
N LYS A 89 -7.68 -2.00 17.56
CA LYS A 89 -7.25 -3.39 17.39
C LYS A 89 -7.63 -3.84 15.98
N LEU A 90 -6.64 -4.23 15.20
CA LEU A 90 -6.84 -4.76 13.86
C LEU A 90 -7.34 -6.21 13.96
N VAL A 91 -8.36 -6.53 13.18
CA VAL A 91 -8.96 -7.87 13.14
C VAL A 91 -8.91 -8.37 11.71
N VAL A 92 -8.55 -9.65 11.54
CA VAL A 92 -8.46 -10.26 10.22
C VAL A 92 -9.13 -11.61 10.17
N LYS A 93 -9.84 -11.86 9.06
CA LYS A 93 -10.35 -13.17 8.68
C LYS A 93 -9.58 -13.65 7.46
N SER A 94 -8.83 -14.73 7.61
CA SER A 94 -8.03 -15.27 6.51
C SER A 94 -8.92 -15.94 5.45
N PRO A 95 -8.67 -15.73 4.14
CA PRO A 95 -9.29 -16.50 3.08
C PRO A 95 -8.94 -17.99 3.16
N ARG A 96 -9.78 -18.85 2.55
CA ARG A 96 -9.53 -20.31 2.50
C ARG A 96 -8.13 -20.62 1.99
N ASN A 97 -7.50 -21.64 2.57
CA ASN A 97 -6.17 -22.13 2.21
C ASN A 97 -5.05 -21.07 2.28
N SER A 98 -5.24 -20.00 3.05
CA SER A 98 -4.23 -18.98 3.26
C SER A 98 -4.27 -18.45 4.69
N VAL A 99 -3.21 -17.74 5.08
CA VAL A 99 -3.07 -17.14 6.41
C VAL A 99 -2.67 -15.69 6.25
N ILE A 100 -3.36 -14.80 6.97
CA ILE A 100 -2.98 -13.39 7.11
C ILE A 100 -2.53 -13.14 8.54
N LYS A 101 -1.37 -12.49 8.70
CA LYS A 101 -0.83 -12.00 9.97
C LYS A 101 -0.67 -10.48 9.90
N LEU A 102 -0.94 -9.81 11.02
CA LEU A 102 -0.81 -8.37 11.18
C LEU A 102 0.33 -8.04 12.14
N SER A 103 1.05 -6.96 11.87
CA SER A 103 2.12 -6.48 12.75
C SER A 103 2.34 -4.96 12.63
N PRO A 104 2.14 -4.17 13.70
CA PRO A 104 1.44 -4.54 14.92
C PRO A 104 -0.06 -4.80 14.63
N ASP A 105 -0.73 -5.54 15.51
CA ASP A 105 -2.19 -5.74 15.47
C ASP A 105 -2.94 -4.74 16.35
N VAL A 106 -2.23 -3.85 17.06
CA VAL A 106 -2.80 -2.76 17.85
C VAL A 106 -2.12 -1.44 17.47
N LEU A 107 -2.92 -0.45 17.09
CA LEU A 107 -2.49 0.90 16.75
C LEU A 107 -2.90 1.85 17.87
N LYS A 108 -1.92 2.55 18.47
CA LYS A 108 -2.15 3.49 19.57
C LYS A 108 -1.81 4.90 19.08
N PHE A 109 -2.84 5.71 18.88
CA PHE A 109 -2.68 7.11 18.51
C PHE A 109 -2.72 7.98 19.75
N ASP A 110 -1.94 9.06 19.72
CA ASP A 110 -1.88 10.09 20.75
C ASP A 110 -1.69 11.47 20.09
N CYS A 111 -1.49 12.52 20.89
CA CYS A 111 -1.29 13.88 20.40
C CYS A 111 -0.07 14.06 19.48
N ASN A 112 0.94 13.21 19.62
CA ASN A 112 2.17 13.26 18.84
C ASN A 112 2.16 12.26 17.67
N THR A 113 1.33 11.22 17.78
CA THR A 113 1.31 10.08 16.87
C THR A 113 -0.02 10.00 16.16
N ARG A 114 -0.14 10.74 15.04
CA ARG A 114 -1.35 10.72 14.19
C ARG A 114 -1.29 9.73 13.04
N LYS A 115 -0.10 9.29 12.62
CA LYS A 115 0.09 8.34 11.52
C LYS A 115 0.82 7.11 12.04
N LEU A 116 0.28 5.93 11.74
CA LEU A 116 0.91 4.66 12.10
C LEU A 116 0.88 3.71 10.92
N SER A 117 1.95 2.92 10.79
CA SER A 117 2.02 1.86 9.81
C SER A 117 1.82 0.48 10.45
N PHE A 118 1.23 -0.42 9.69
CA PHE A 118 1.19 -1.85 10.01
C PHE A 118 1.46 -2.68 8.76
N GLU A 119 1.92 -3.90 8.99
CA GLU A 119 2.21 -4.87 7.96
C GLU A 119 1.14 -5.96 7.91
N VAL A 120 0.78 -6.33 6.70
CA VAL A 120 -0.10 -7.44 6.37
C VAL A 120 0.74 -8.51 5.69
N LYS A 121 1.05 -9.58 6.41
CA LYS A 121 1.75 -10.74 5.87
C LYS A 121 0.75 -11.81 5.44
N HIS A 122 0.62 -12.04 4.14
CA HIS A 122 -0.29 -13.04 3.56
C HIS A 122 0.51 -14.17 2.92
N TYR A 123 0.18 -15.42 3.24
CA TYR A 123 0.82 -16.58 2.64
C TYR A 123 -0.14 -17.75 2.47
N VAL A 124 0.12 -18.59 1.47
CA VAL A 124 -0.66 -19.81 1.21
C VAL A 124 -0.31 -20.86 2.26
N ARG A 125 -1.33 -21.57 2.75
CA ARG A 125 -1.16 -22.76 3.57
C ARG A 125 -1.15 -23.96 2.64
N ILE A 126 0.01 -24.58 2.43
CA ILE A 126 0.11 -25.85 1.69
C ILE A 126 -0.27 -26.97 2.67
N PRO A 127 -1.40 -27.67 2.48
CA PRO A 127 -1.71 -28.83 3.29
C PRO A 127 -0.76 -29.97 2.90
N ILE A 128 0.16 -30.33 3.81
CA ILE A 128 0.93 -31.56 3.67
C ILE A 128 0.02 -32.70 4.09
N ALA A 129 -0.39 -33.54 3.13
CA ALA A 129 -1.12 -34.77 3.43
C ALA A 129 -0.12 -35.92 3.55
N VAL A 130 0.05 -36.45 4.76
CA VAL A 130 0.71 -37.74 4.97
C VAL A 130 -0.36 -38.81 4.83
N ARG A 131 -0.28 -39.63 3.78
CA ARG A 131 -1.11 -40.84 3.66
C ARG A 131 -0.42 -41.99 4.39
N LYS A 132 -1.20 -42.78 5.11
CA LYS A 132 -0.76 -44.06 5.67
C LYS A 132 -0.68 -45.10 4.55
#